data_AF-A0A8T5STF1-F1
#
_entry.id   AF-A0A8T5STF1-F1
#
_cell.length_a   1.000
_cell.length_b   1.000
_cell.length_c   1.000
_cell.angle_alpha   90.00
_cell.angle_beta   90.00
_cell.angle_gamma   90.00
#
_symmetry.space_group_name_H-M   'P 1'
#
loop_
_entity.id
_entity.type
_entity.pdbx_description
1 polymer ?
#
loop_
_entity_poly.entity_id
_entity_poly.type
_entity_poly.pdbx_seq_one_letter_code
_entity_poly.pdbx_strand_id
1 'polypeptide(L)'
;MNFRFRYPIAAGNPFWTDVGTYTISSLAPGTFQEIYVLWTPEIDVDPDTSGLVEISGCVRVEIEEYIGEVSTANNQAQENIHYVEVVGGGRGPGAVAQVTSPFLPVTMVFNIGNPFEEATRIYLNLVDISAGWTPLNLSLVVGFHDFSSLEVRQFSIEMVPDSGIDYGTELGASIMMGFVSEEDGIGDFVGDLHLEPYSGLTYWARTMYNGTISMTSTVYADTITVSGRLSSTDGLPANLFPTDDRYILLELTNDGTENVTYHLVTTDSTGAFSYSFANLEDGTYSTSAYYAGSDVLSSAFAASPPVTVGGFVINFELLEIGGLVLLLIIGVIIIRRR
;
A
#
# COMPACT_ATOMS: atom_id res chain seq x y z
N MET A 1 8.42 41.04 13.30
CA MET A 1 9.42 41.21 12.22
C MET A 1 8.68 41.26 10.91
N ASN A 2 8.98 42.24 10.06
CA ASN A 2 8.37 42.36 8.74
C ASN A 2 9.38 41.93 7.69
N PHE A 3 9.01 40.98 6.85
CA PHE A 3 9.78 40.56 5.69
C PHE A 3 9.17 41.22 4.46
N ARG A 4 9.96 42.04 3.78
CA ARG A 4 9.59 42.73 2.57
C ARG A 4 10.26 42.06 1.38
N PHE A 5 9.46 41.57 0.46
CA PHE A 5 9.93 40.91 -0.75
C PHE A 5 10.00 41.94 -1.87
N ARG A 6 11.12 41.96 -2.59
CA ARG A 6 11.37 42.96 -3.62
C ARG A 6 11.97 42.36 -4.87
N TYR A 7 11.63 42.96 -6.00
CA TYR A 7 12.10 42.55 -7.32
C TYR A 7 12.49 43.79 -8.16
N PRO A 8 13.63 43.78 -8.87
CA PRO A 8 13.98 44.83 -9.81
C PRO A 8 13.28 44.57 -11.14
N ILE A 9 12.60 45.60 -11.67
CA ILE A 9 11.83 45.52 -12.92
C ILE A 9 12.71 45.08 -14.12
N ALA A 10 14.03 45.23 -14.05
CA ALA A 10 14.99 44.71 -15.02
C ALA A 10 16.39 44.50 -14.40
N ALA A 11 17.19 43.58 -14.96
CA ALA A 11 18.61 43.45 -14.62
C ALA A 11 19.33 44.81 -14.71
N GLY A 12 20.02 45.18 -13.63
CA GLY A 12 20.76 46.44 -13.54
C GLY A 12 19.92 47.67 -13.17
N ASN A 13 18.61 47.51 -12.94
CA ASN A 13 17.77 48.58 -12.41
C ASN A 13 18.02 48.75 -10.90
N PRO A 14 18.44 49.93 -10.41
CA PRO A 14 18.64 50.16 -8.97
C PRO A 14 17.33 50.25 -8.18
N PHE A 15 16.18 50.34 -8.86
CA PHE A 15 14.87 50.46 -8.24
C PHE A 15 14.25 49.09 -7.98
N TRP A 16 14.00 48.82 -6.70
CA TRP A 16 13.37 47.61 -6.20
C TRP A 16 11.88 47.84 -5.95
N THR A 17 11.04 47.15 -6.70
CA THR A 17 9.58 47.13 -6.52
C THR A 17 9.21 46.20 -5.39
N ASP A 18 8.28 46.62 -4.54
CA ASP A 18 7.71 45.80 -3.49
C ASP A 18 6.72 44.81 -4.09
N VAL A 19 6.95 43.51 -3.86
CA VAL A 19 6.08 42.45 -4.37
C VAL A 19 5.21 41.85 -3.25
N GLY A 20 5.48 42.19 -2.00
CA GLY A 20 4.69 41.73 -0.86
C GLY A 20 5.40 41.90 0.46
N THR A 21 4.61 41.96 1.53
CA THR A 21 5.11 42.01 2.90
C THR A 21 4.48 40.90 3.72
N TYR A 22 5.30 40.16 4.46
CA TYR A 22 4.85 39.14 5.40
C TYR A 22 5.28 39.52 6.81
N THR A 23 4.35 39.46 7.77
CA THR A 23 4.64 39.83 9.17
C THR A 23 4.60 38.59 10.05
N ILE A 24 5.69 38.34 10.78
CA ILE A 24 5.70 37.36 11.87
C ILE A 24 5.74 38.09 13.21
N SER A 25 4.98 37.60 14.18
CA SER A 25 4.96 38.15 15.54
C SER A 25 6.29 37.86 16.26
N SER A 26 6.77 36.62 16.21
CA SER A 26 8.05 36.19 16.81
C SER A 26 8.46 34.80 16.32
N LEU A 27 9.77 34.51 16.31
CA LEU A 27 10.32 33.15 16.18
C LEU A 27 11.00 32.76 17.49
N ALA A 28 10.76 31.54 17.96
CA ALA A 28 11.44 31.02 19.13
C ALA A 28 12.90 30.64 18.79
N PRO A 29 13.85 30.70 19.75
CA PRO A 29 15.24 30.31 19.50
C PRO A 29 15.34 28.88 18.94
N GLY A 30 16.08 28.72 17.83
CA GLY A 30 16.28 27.43 17.16
C GLY A 30 15.12 26.95 16.28
N THR A 31 14.05 27.74 16.15
CA THR A 31 12.93 27.43 15.24
C THR A 31 13.07 28.17 13.92
N PHE A 32 12.46 27.62 12.87
CA PHE A 32 12.32 28.27 11.57
C PHE A 32 10.84 28.33 11.19
N GLN A 33 10.50 29.29 10.33
CA GLN A 33 9.20 29.35 9.68
C GLN A 33 9.44 29.68 8.21
N GLU A 34 8.80 28.91 7.34
CA GLU A 34 8.79 29.20 5.91
C GLU A 34 7.69 30.23 5.61
N ILE A 35 8.03 31.20 4.78
CA ILE A 35 7.15 32.30 4.41
C ILE A 35 7.12 32.40 2.89
N TYR A 36 5.92 32.64 2.36
CA TYR A 36 5.66 32.61 0.93
C TYR A 36 4.95 33.90 0.52
N VAL A 37 5.34 34.47 -0.62
CA VAL A 37 4.66 35.59 -1.26
C VAL A 37 4.35 35.19 -2.69
N LEU A 38 3.06 35.27 -3.03
CA LEU A 38 2.61 35.11 -4.41
C LEU A 38 2.94 36.37 -5.18
N TRP A 39 3.69 36.21 -6.26
CA TRP A 39 4.08 37.31 -7.11
C TRP A 39 4.18 36.82 -8.56
N THR A 40 3.63 37.62 -9.48
CA THR A 40 3.79 37.42 -10.92
C THR A 40 4.75 38.48 -11.44
N PRO A 41 5.91 38.10 -11.98
CA PRO A 41 6.83 39.07 -12.56
C PRO A 41 6.18 39.78 -13.75
N GLU A 42 6.23 41.11 -13.74
CA GLU A 42 5.94 41.90 -14.94
C GLU A 42 7.16 41.81 -15.85
N ILE A 43 7.08 40.94 -16.85
CA ILE A 43 8.08 40.77 -17.90
C ILE A 43 7.48 41.24 -19.22
N ASP A 44 8.25 42.04 -19.96
CA ASP A 44 7.92 42.39 -21.33
C ASP A 44 8.39 41.25 -22.23
N VAL A 45 7.49 40.30 -22.47
CA VAL A 45 7.71 39.17 -23.37
C VAL A 45 6.84 39.36 -24.61
N ASP A 46 7.37 38.99 -25.78
CA ASP A 46 6.56 38.98 -27.00
C ASP A 46 5.33 38.09 -26.74
N PRO A 47 4.10 38.57 -27.00
CA PRO A 47 2.87 37.83 -26.72
C PRO A 47 2.77 36.48 -27.45
N ASP A 48 3.58 36.25 -28.49
CA ASP A 48 3.65 34.96 -29.18
C ASP A 48 4.70 34.01 -28.56
N THR A 49 5.39 34.43 -27.49
CA THR A 49 6.33 33.60 -26.71
C THR A 49 5.56 32.66 -25.78
N SER A 50 5.87 31.37 -25.84
CA SER A 50 5.41 30.37 -24.86
C SER A 50 6.58 29.52 -24.37
N GLY A 51 6.47 29.02 -23.13
CA GLY A 51 7.50 28.20 -22.50
C GLY A 51 8.51 28.99 -21.67
N LEU A 52 9.69 28.40 -21.44
CA LEU A 52 10.74 28.99 -20.61
C LEU A 52 11.38 30.19 -21.30
N VAL A 53 11.30 31.35 -20.64
CA VAL A 53 11.95 32.59 -21.04
C VAL A 53 13.10 32.86 -20.08
N GLU A 54 14.29 33.07 -20.63
CA GLU A 54 15.43 33.52 -19.86
C GLU A 54 15.19 34.94 -19.36
N ILE A 55 15.26 35.13 -18.05
CA ILE A 55 15.26 36.45 -17.43
C ILE A 55 16.53 36.59 -16.62
N SER A 56 17.08 37.80 -16.58
CA SER A 56 18.11 38.15 -15.62
C SER A 56 17.43 39.00 -14.54
N GLY A 57 16.99 38.34 -13.47
CA GLY A 57 16.28 38.98 -12.36
C GLY A 57 16.85 38.54 -11.02
N CYS A 58 16.51 39.27 -9.96
CA CYS A 58 16.85 38.89 -8.60
C CYS A 58 15.64 39.11 -7.71
N VAL A 59 15.37 38.24 -6.75
CA VAL A 59 14.43 38.52 -5.66
C VAL A 59 15.22 38.75 -4.40
N ARG A 60 14.86 39.79 -3.67
CA ARG A 60 15.46 40.14 -2.38
C ARG A 60 14.40 40.11 -1.30
N VAL A 61 14.74 39.54 -0.15
CA VAL A 61 13.98 39.66 1.08
C VAL A 61 14.73 40.61 2.00
N GLU A 62 14.04 41.62 2.51
CA GLU A 62 14.54 42.58 3.51
C GLU A 62 13.76 42.38 4.81
N ILE A 63 14.46 42.27 5.94
CA ILE A 63 13.84 42.39 7.26
C ILE A 63 13.81 43.88 7.60
N GLU A 64 12.61 44.45 7.71
CA GLU A 64 12.46 45.86 8.05
C GLU A 64 12.98 46.12 9.46
N GLU A 65 13.79 47.18 9.61
CA GLU A 65 14.32 47.58 10.91
C GLU A 65 13.18 47.95 11.86
N TYR A 66 13.14 47.29 13.01
CA TYR A 66 12.18 47.61 14.07
C TYR A 66 12.86 48.39 15.21
N ILE A 67 12.18 49.43 15.73
CA ILE A 67 12.67 50.21 16.87
C ILE A 67 12.80 49.28 18.09
N GLY A 68 14.04 48.93 18.46
CA GLY A 68 14.36 48.01 19.56
C GLY A 68 15.12 46.76 19.14
N GLU A 69 15.37 46.55 17.84
CA GLU A 69 16.21 45.47 17.33
C GLU A 69 17.70 45.76 17.57
N VAL A 70 18.45 44.78 18.06
CA VAL A 70 19.82 44.97 18.57
C VAL A 70 20.88 44.76 17.46
N SER A 71 20.48 44.27 16.29
CA SER A 71 21.38 44.00 15.15
C SER A 71 20.79 44.49 13.85
N THR A 72 21.47 45.42 13.18
CA THR A 72 21.21 45.85 11.80
C THR A 72 22.09 45.11 10.78
N ALA A 73 22.89 44.15 11.23
CA ALA A 73 23.79 43.40 10.37
C ALA A 73 23.03 42.22 9.71
N ASN A 74 23.11 42.14 8.38
CA ASN A 74 22.62 41.02 7.56
C ASN A 74 21.08 40.84 7.55
N ASN A 75 20.33 41.94 7.42
CA ASN A 75 18.87 41.94 7.31
C ASN A 75 18.36 41.74 5.87
N GLN A 76 19.19 41.25 4.95
CA GLN A 76 18.80 41.03 3.57
C GLN A 76 19.37 39.72 3.02
N ALA A 77 18.58 39.04 2.19
CA ALA A 77 19.00 37.89 1.39
C ALA A 77 18.52 38.09 -0.06
N GLN A 78 19.32 37.67 -1.04
CA GLN A 78 19.01 37.81 -2.46
C GLN A 78 19.26 36.50 -3.20
N GLU A 79 18.33 36.12 -4.06
CA GLU A 79 18.42 34.98 -4.97
C GLU A 79 18.28 35.46 -6.42
N ASN A 80 19.07 34.89 -7.33
CA ASN A 80 18.99 35.23 -8.75
C ASN A 80 18.01 34.31 -9.47
N ILE A 81 17.12 34.87 -10.28
CA ILE A 81 16.19 34.14 -11.13
C ILE A 81 16.72 34.19 -12.56
N HIS A 82 16.88 33.01 -13.18
CA HIS A 82 17.40 32.85 -14.53
C HIS A 82 16.32 32.56 -15.57
N TYR A 83 15.21 31.92 -15.19
CA TYR A 83 14.16 31.53 -16.10
C TYR A 83 12.79 31.71 -15.46
N VAL A 84 11.81 32.10 -16.26
CA VAL A 84 10.39 32.11 -15.91
C VAL A 84 9.61 31.43 -17.02
N GLU A 85 8.61 30.65 -16.66
CA GLU A 85 7.75 30.00 -17.63
C GLU A 85 6.57 30.92 -17.98
N VAL A 86 6.45 31.25 -19.26
CA VAL A 86 5.30 32.00 -19.79
C VAL A 86 4.25 30.99 -20.21
N VAL A 87 3.19 30.89 -19.39
CA VAL A 87 2.00 30.12 -19.73
C VAL A 87 1.19 30.93 -20.72
N GLY A 88 1.21 30.53 -22.00
CA GLY A 88 0.50 31.23 -23.08
C GLY A 88 -1.01 31.29 -22.82
N GLY A 89 -1.48 32.40 -22.27
CA GLY A 89 -2.91 32.69 -22.11
C GLY A 89 -3.52 33.05 -23.46
N GLY A 90 -4.54 32.32 -23.90
CA GLY A 90 -5.26 32.59 -25.14
C GLY A 90 -5.69 34.06 -25.26
N ARG A 91 -5.55 34.64 -26.46
CA ARG A 91 -5.92 36.04 -26.73
C ARG A 91 -7.41 36.29 -26.43
N GLY A 92 -7.73 37.10 -25.42
CA GLY A 92 -9.07 37.68 -25.25
C GLY A 92 -9.33 38.33 -23.88
N PRO A 93 -10.15 39.41 -23.81
CA PRO A 93 -10.63 39.94 -22.54
C PRO A 93 -11.50 38.87 -21.84
N GLY A 94 -11.03 38.38 -20.69
CA GLY A 94 -11.64 37.27 -19.96
C GLY A 94 -10.92 35.93 -20.07
N ALA A 95 -9.78 35.86 -20.79
CA ALA A 95 -8.87 34.74 -20.68
C ALA A 95 -8.23 34.74 -19.29
N VAL A 96 -8.83 33.99 -18.37
CA VAL A 96 -8.17 33.61 -17.11
C VAL A 96 -6.98 32.78 -17.54
N ALA A 97 -5.76 33.29 -17.35
CA ALA A 97 -4.58 32.45 -17.37
C ALA A 97 -4.85 31.33 -16.36
N GLN A 98 -5.22 30.14 -16.83
CA GLN A 98 -5.12 28.96 -16.01
C GLN A 98 -3.63 28.78 -15.80
N VAL A 99 -3.13 29.39 -14.73
CA VAL A 99 -1.93 28.92 -14.06
C VAL A 99 -2.31 27.55 -13.53
N THR A 100 -2.29 26.56 -14.42
CA THR A 100 -2.13 25.17 -14.00
C THR A 100 -0.82 25.18 -13.24
N SER A 101 -0.93 24.89 -11.95
CA SER A 101 0.22 24.66 -11.07
C SER A 101 1.34 23.94 -11.85
N PRO A 102 2.60 24.42 -11.82
CA PRO A 102 3.70 23.88 -12.62
C PRO A 102 4.14 22.47 -12.20
N PHE A 103 3.39 21.81 -11.32
CA PHE A 103 3.60 20.39 -11.05
C PHE A 103 3.09 19.59 -12.27
N LEU A 104 3.98 19.50 -13.26
CA LEU A 104 4.00 18.42 -14.23
C LEU A 104 3.85 17.08 -13.48
N PRO A 105 3.29 16.04 -14.13
CA PRO A 105 3.28 14.70 -13.58
C PRO A 105 4.64 14.36 -12.94
N VAL A 106 4.61 13.98 -11.66
CA VAL A 106 5.83 13.62 -10.94
C VAL A 106 6.07 12.14 -11.17
N THR A 107 7.11 11.83 -11.93
CA THR A 107 7.53 10.45 -12.15
C THR A 107 8.57 10.07 -11.10
N MET A 108 8.19 9.20 -10.18
CA MET A 108 9.10 8.55 -9.24
C MET A 108 9.59 7.25 -9.83
N VAL A 109 10.91 7.06 -9.83
CA VAL A 109 11.55 5.83 -10.30
C VAL A 109 12.33 5.22 -9.15
N PHE A 110 12.08 3.95 -8.84
CA PHE A 110 12.79 3.22 -7.80
C PHE A 110 13.11 1.81 -8.26
N ASN A 111 14.16 1.22 -7.66
CA ASN A 111 14.57 -0.15 -7.96
C ASN A 111 14.29 -1.03 -6.74
N ILE A 112 13.78 -2.23 -6.98
CA ILE A 112 13.67 -3.27 -5.96
C ILE A 112 14.55 -4.43 -6.40
N GLY A 113 15.42 -4.86 -5.50
CA GLY A 113 16.26 -6.05 -5.67
C GLY A 113 15.72 -7.20 -4.85
N ASN A 114 15.69 -8.40 -5.42
CA ASN A 114 15.65 -9.64 -4.66
C ASN A 114 17.06 -9.97 -4.19
N PRO A 115 17.38 -9.90 -2.88
CA PRO A 115 18.72 -10.22 -2.38
C PRO A 115 18.97 -11.73 -2.26
N PHE A 116 17.95 -12.57 -2.46
CA PHE A 116 18.04 -14.00 -2.25
C PHE A 116 18.50 -14.74 -3.51
N GLU A 117 19.22 -15.85 -3.30
CA GLU A 117 19.63 -16.77 -4.37
C GLU A 117 18.47 -17.62 -4.92
N GLU A 118 17.24 -17.43 -4.42
CA GLU A 118 16.04 -18.10 -4.87
C GLU A 118 14.95 -17.10 -5.33
N ALA A 119 14.00 -17.60 -6.11
CA ALA A 119 12.90 -16.77 -6.60
C ALA A 119 12.00 -16.34 -5.43
N THR A 120 11.64 -15.06 -5.40
CA THR A 120 10.90 -14.45 -4.30
C THR A 120 9.70 -13.67 -4.81
N ARG A 121 8.57 -13.75 -4.10
CA ARG A 121 7.39 -12.94 -4.36
C ARG A 121 7.37 -11.74 -3.41
N ILE A 122 7.32 -10.54 -3.98
CA ILE A 122 7.26 -9.28 -3.24
C ILE A 122 5.88 -8.66 -3.46
N TYR A 123 5.25 -8.18 -2.38
CA TYR A 123 4.05 -7.36 -2.47
C TYR A 123 4.40 -5.90 -2.30
N LEU A 124 3.99 -5.09 -3.27
CA LEU A 124 4.18 -3.64 -3.26
C LEU A 124 2.84 -2.97 -3.03
N ASN A 125 2.82 -2.00 -2.12
CA ASN A 125 1.66 -1.19 -1.86
C ASN A 125 2.05 0.29 -1.75
N LEU A 126 1.14 1.16 -2.17
CA LEU A 126 1.26 2.60 -2.04
C LEU A 126 0.26 3.05 -0.97
N VAL A 127 0.74 3.73 0.07
CA VAL A 127 -0.09 4.26 1.16
C VAL A 127 0.14 5.76 1.32
N ASP A 128 -0.77 6.41 2.04
CA ASP A 128 -0.68 7.83 2.38
C ASP A 128 -0.52 8.74 1.16
N ILE A 129 -1.35 8.53 0.13
CA ILE A 129 -1.38 9.44 -1.01
C ILE A 129 -1.90 10.79 -0.56
N SER A 130 -1.07 11.84 -0.65
CA SER A 130 -1.45 13.22 -0.39
C SER A 130 -2.76 13.56 -1.11
N ALA A 131 -3.71 14.15 -0.39
CA ALA A 131 -4.99 14.53 -0.96
C ALA A 131 -4.79 15.43 -2.19
N GLY A 132 -5.53 15.16 -3.27
CA GLY A 132 -5.40 15.89 -4.52
C GLY A 132 -4.36 15.33 -5.48
N TRP A 133 -3.82 14.13 -5.24
CA TRP A 133 -2.96 13.41 -6.18
C TRP A 133 -3.55 12.05 -6.56
N THR A 134 -3.48 11.74 -7.86
CA THR A 134 -3.83 10.44 -8.41
C THR A 134 -2.59 9.76 -8.99
N PRO A 135 -2.28 8.52 -8.57
CA PRO A 135 -1.26 7.72 -9.22
C PRO A 135 -1.74 7.24 -10.59
N LEU A 136 -0.99 7.57 -11.62
CA LEU A 136 -1.05 6.92 -12.91
C LEU A 136 -0.25 5.62 -12.87
N ASN A 137 -0.78 4.59 -13.54
CA ASN A 137 -0.16 3.26 -13.64
C ASN A 137 -0.04 2.49 -12.32
N LEU A 138 -0.89 2.78 -11.34
CA LEU A 138 -0.87 2.11 -10.03
C LEU A 138 -0.92 0.58 -10.15
N SER A 139 -1.68 0.03 -11.10
CA SER A 139 -1.79 -1.42 -11.32
C SER A 139 -0.50 -2.09 -11.81
N LEU A 140 0.44 -1.32 -12.37
CA LEU A 140 1.75 -1.86 -12.77
C LEU A 140 2.72 -1.93 -11.60
N VAL A 141 2.44 -1.22 -10.51
CA VAL A 141 3.36 -1.09 -9.37
C VAL A 141 2.79 -1.72 -8.12
N VAL A 142 1.52 -1.48 -7.79
CA VAL A 142 0.84 -2.10 -6.64
C VAL A 142 0.36 -3.49 -6.99
N GLY A 143 0.72 -4.46 -6.16
CA GLY A 143 0.37 -5.86 -6.34
C GLY A 143 1.52 -6.81 -6.05
N PHE A 144 1.32 -8.07 -6.43
CA PHE A 144 2.33 -9.12 -6.33
C PHE A 144 3.27 -9.09 -7.53
N HIS A 145 4.56 -9.17 -7.25
CA HIS A 145 5.61 -9.24 -8.24
C HIS A 145 6.52 -10.43 -7.95
N ASP A 146 6.68 -11.29 -8.93
CA ASP A 146 7.63 -12.40 -8.86
C ASP A 146 9.00 -11.92 -9.35
N PHE A 147 10.03 -12.10 -8.51
CA PHE A 147 11.42 -11.81 -8.80
C PHE A 147 12.20 -13.12 -8.89
N SER A 148 13.01 -13.26 -9.93
CA SER A 148 14.01 -14.31 -10.02
C SER A 148 15.15 -14.08 -9.03
N SER A 149 15.98 -15.11 -8.83
CA SER A 149 17.18 -15.06 -7.99
C SER A 149 18.06 -13.86 -8.36
N LEU A 150 18.40 -13.03 -7.37
CA LEU A 150 19.25 -11.84 -7.53
C LEU A 150 18.73 -10.79 -8.55
N GLU A 151 17.45 -10.83 -8.91
CA GLU A 151 16.86 -9.89 -9.87
C GLU A 151 16.70 -8.48 -9.27
N VAL A 152 17.08 -7.45 -10.04
CA VAL A 152 16.73 -6.06 -9.75
C VAL A 152 15.76 -5.56 -10.81
N ARG A 153 14.59 -5.09 -10.38
CA ARG A 153 13.55 -4.53 -11.27
C ARG A 153 13.30 -3.07 -10.93
N GLN A 154 13.21 -2.25 -11.96
CA GLN A 154 12.84 -0.85 -11.85
C GLN A 154 11.32 -0.69 -11.94
N PHE A 155 10.77 0.13 -11.05
CA PHE A 155 9.37 0.55 -11.07
C PHE A 155 9.31 2.06 -11.25
N SER A 156 8.24 2.50 -11.91
CA SER A 156 7.96 3.91 -12.14
C SER A 156 6.51 4.18 -11.77
N ILE A 157 6.28 5.11 -10.86
CA ILE A 157 4.96 5.63 -10.53
C ILE A 157 4.91 7.07 -11.00
N GLU A 158 3.93 7.39 -11.83
CA GLU A 158 3.66 8.75 -12.24
C GLU A 158 2.51 9.26 -11.38
N MET A 159 2.68 10.41 -10.72
CA MET A 159 1.68 11.04 -9.89
C MET A 159 1.18 12.30 -10.57
N VAL A 160 -0.14 12.43 -10.71
CA VAL A 160 -0.76 13.59 -11.35
C VAL A 160 -1.68 14.27 -10.36
N PRO A 161 -1.61 15.60 -10.21
CA PRO A 161 -2.55 16.33 -9.38
C PRO A 161 -3.98 16.24 -9.95
N ASP A 162 -4.98 15.97 -9.10
CA ASP A 162 -6.40 15.82 -9.47
C ASP A 162 -6.98 17.10 -10.09
N SER A 163 -6.47 18.23 -9.61
CA SER A 163 -6.70 19.58 -10.12
C SER A 163 -5.43 20.38 -9.86
N GLY A 164 -5.10 21.35 -10.72
CA GLY A 164 -3.93 22.21 -10.50
C GLY A 164 -3.85 22.66 -9.04
N ILE A 165 -2.82 22.20 -8.32
CA ILE A 165 -2.73 22.38 -6.87
C ILE A 165 -2.49 23.86 -6.56
N ASP A 166 -3.24 24.41 -5.61
CA ASP A 166 -3.04 25.77 -5.11
C ASP A 166 -1.62 25.95 -4.57
N TYR A 167 -0.93 26.97 -5.06
CA TYR A 167 0.42 27.33 -4.63
C TYR A 167 0.50 27.50 -3.10
N GLY A 168 1.54 26.93 -2.48
CA GLY A 168 1.79 27.08 -1.03
C GLY A 168 1.16 26.00 -0.15
N THR A 169 0.62 24.93 -0.73
CA THR A 169 0.44 23.68 0.01
C THR A 169 1.83 23.11 0.32
N GLU A 170 2.12 22.90 1.60
CA GLU A 170 3.38 22.31 2.07
C GLU A 170 3.55 20.91 1.47
N LEU A 171 4.28 20.80 0.37
CA LEU A 171 4.78 19.54 -0.14
C LEU A 171 6.14 19.30 0.52
N GLY A 172 6.12 18.62 1.67
CA GLY A 172 7.34 18.20 2.35
C GLY A 172 8.16 17.27 1.45
N ALA A 173 9.23 17.80 0.83
CA ALA A 173 10.15 17.04 0.01
C ALA A 173 11.43 16.76 0.79
N SER A 174 11.64 15.51 1.18
CA SER A 174 12.94 14.99 1.62
C SER A 174 13.40 13.93 0.62
N ILE A 175 14.70 13.97 0.29
CA ILE A 175 15.35 13.13 -0.72
C ILE A 175 15.84 11.84 -0.06
N MET A 176 15.63 10.67 -0.69
CA MET A 176 16.59 9.56 -0.56
C MET A 176 16.64 8.59 -1.75
N MET A 177 17.82 7.95 -1.84
CA MET A 177 18.27 6.93 -2.81
C MET A 177 18.03 5.54 -2.23
N GLY A 178 17.54 4.58 -3.04
CA GLY A 178 17.43 3.18 -2.63
C GLY A 178 18.64 2.32 -3.04
N PHE A 179 19.26 1.65 -2.07
CA PHE A 179 20.01 0.40 -2.26
C PHE A 179 19.45 -0.65 -1.28
N VAL A 180 19.23 -1.87 -1.76
CA VAL A 180 19.04 -3.06 -0.90
C VAL A 180 20.39 -3.77 -0.80
N SER A 181 21.02 -3.68 0.36
CA SER A 181 22.04 -4.62 0.86
C SER A 181 22.55 -4.13 2.21
N GLU A 182 22.18 -4.79 3.29
CA GLU A 182 23.16 -5.00 4.36
C GLU A 182 23.45 -6.50 4.47
N GLU A 183 24.59 -6.83 3.88
CA GLU A 183 25.43 -7.97 4.20
C GLU A 183 25.72 -7.97 5.72
N ASP A 184 25.82 -9.18 6.27
CA ASP A 184 26.21 -9.54 7.65
C ASP A 184 25.17 -9.42 8.78
N GLY A 185 24.29 -10.43 8.89
CA GLY A 185 23.68 -10.76 10.18
C GLY A 185 22.52 -11.73 10.14
N ILE A 186 22.79 -13.02 9.95
CA ILE A 186 21.84 -14.13 10.11
C ILE A 186 21.17 -14.03 11.51
N GLY A 187 19.92 -13.54 11.60
CA GLY A 187 19.22 -13.46 12.89
C GLY A 187 17.80 -12.91 12.92
N ASP A 188 17.42 -11.91 12.10
CA ASP A 188 16.17 -11.15 12.33
C ASP A 188 15.41 -10.78 11.03
N PHE A 189 15.25 -11.75 10.12
CA PHE A 189 14.58 -11.56 8.82
C PHE A 189 13.03 -11.57 8.91
N VAL A 190 12.46 -10.77 9.81
CA VAL A 190 11.00 -10.52 9.82
C VAL A 190 10.76 -9.02 9.81
N GLY A 191 10.61 -8.49 8.59
CA GLY A 191 9.89 -7.25 8.35
C GLY A 191 10.65 -5.98 8.67
N ASP A 192 11.75 -5.72 7.96
CA ASP A 192 12.21 -4.34 7.83
C ASP A 192 11.26 -3.58 6.89
N LEU A 193 10.26 -2.99 7.54
CA LEU A 193 9.38 -1.98 6.99
C LEU A 193 10.19 -0.69 6.82
N HIS A 194 10.78 -0.51 5.63
CA HIS A 194 11.46 0.75 5.32
C HIS A 194 10.44 1.80 4.86
N LEU A 195 10.11 2.73 5.76
CA LEU A 195 9.22 3.86 5.49
C LEU A 195 10.06 5.08 5.19
N GLU A 196 10.05 5.54 3.93
CA GLU A 196 10.64 6.83 3.59
C GLU A 196 9.62 7.71 2.87
N PRO A 197 9.38 8.94 3.36
CA PRO A 197 8.44 9.86 2.74
C PRO A 197 9.04 10.52 1.50
N TYR A 198 8.33 10.46 0.38
CA TYR A 198 8.60 11.28 -0.81
C TYR A 198 7.39 12.16 -1.09
N SER A 199 7.53 13.50 -1.01
CA SER A 199 6.44 14.43 -1.34
C SER A 199 5.12 14.14 -0.59
N GLY A 200 5.21 13.69 0.67
CA GLY A 200 4.06 13.28 1.48
C GLY A 200 3.55 11.85 1.25
N LEU A 201 4.18 11.06 0.38
CA LEU A 201 3.82 9.67 0.07
C LEU A 201 4.71 8.70 0.85
N THR A 202 4.11 7.65 1.43
CA THR A 202 4.84 6.59 2.12
C THR A 202 4.78 5.29 1.33
N TYR A 203 5.95 4.74 1.01
CA TYR A 203 6.05 3.42 0.39
C TYR A 203 6.41 2.35 1.41
N TRP A 204 5.92 1.14 1.19
CA TRP A 204 6.48 -0.03 1.84
C TRP A 204 6.51 -1.21 0.87
N ALA A 205 7.59 -1.95 0.93
CA ALA A 205 7.74 -3.24 0.27
C ALA A 205 7.87 -4.31 1.34
N ARG A 206 7.24 -5.46 1.13
CA ARG A 206 7.39 -6.59 2.05
C ARG A 206 7.47 -7.89 1.29
N THR A 207 8.40 -8.74 1.71
CA THR A 207 8.42 -10.14 1.31
C THR A 207 7.26 -10.86 1.99
N MET A 208 6.42 -11.50 1.19
CA MET A 208 5.30 -12.30 1.70
C MET A 208 5.53 -13.76 1.43
N TYR A 209 5.24 -14.59 2.41
CA TYR A 209 5.24 -16.04 2.24
C TYR A 209 3.95 -16.48 1.58
N ASN A 210 4.05 -17.42 0.64
CA ASN A 210 2.89 -17.95 -0.05
C ASN A 210 2.12 -18.88 0.88
N GLY A 211 0.94 -18.43 1.32
CA GLY A 211 0.05 -19.15 2.20
C GLY A 211 -0.65 -20.31 1.49
N THR A 212 -0.80 -21.42 2.20
CA THR A 212 -1.52 -22.62 1.74
C THR A 212 -2.42 -23.15 2.83
N ILE A 213 -3.58 -23.67 2.45
CA ILE A 213 -4.47 -24.38 3.38
C ILE A 213 -4.47 -25.86 2.99
N SER A 214 -4.22 -26.72 3.96
CA SER A 214 -4.58 -28.14 3.89
C SER A 214 -5.89 -28.33 4.66
N MET A 215 -6.82 -29.13 4.11
CA MET A 215 -8.12 -29.33 4.73
C MET A 215 -8.66 -30.74 4.47
N THR A 216 -9.35 -31.29 5.46
CA THR A 216 -10.07 -32.56 5.40
C THR A 216 -11.43 -32.41 6.07
N SER A 217 -12.40 -33.18 5.57
CA SER A 217 -13.77 -33.20 6.09
C SER A 217 -14.14 -34.62 6.44
N THR A 218 -14.66 -34.81 7.65
CA THR A 218 -15.04 -36.13 8.19
C THR A 218 -16.51 -36.09 8.61
N VAL A 219 -17.24 -37.15 8.28
CA VAL A 219 -18.67 -37.27 8.61
C VAL A 219 -18.83 -38.24 9.77
N TYR A 220 -19.55 -37.81 10.80
CA TYR A 220 -20.02 -38.68 11.87
C TYR A 220 -21.48 -38.37 12.18
N ALA A 221 -22.37 -39.32 11.87
CA ALA A 221 -23.82 -39.14 11.97
C ALA A 221 -24.30 -37.90 11.17
N ASP A 222 -24.92 -36.93 11.84
CA ASP A 222 -25.45 -35.67 11.30
C ASP A 222 -24.47 -34.49 11.49
N THR A 223 -23.18 -34.79 11.66
CA THR A 223 -22.13 -33.81 11.88
C THR A 223 -21.01 -33.96 10.84
N ILE A 224 -20.65 -32.84 10.20
CA ILE A 224 -19.43 -32.72 9.40
C ILE A 224 -18.39 -31.97 10.21
N THR A 225 -17.26 -32.61 10.50
CA THR A 225 -16.10 -31.96 11.11
C THR A 225 -15.08 -31.64 10.04
N VAL A 226 -14.78 -30.36 9.90
CA VAL A 226 -13.72 -29.83 9.04
C VAL A 226 -12.49 -29.61 9.91
N SER A 227 -11.34 -30.08 9.44
CA SER A 227 -10.04 -29.85 10.08
C SER A 227 -8.99 -29.51 9.05
N GLY A 228 -8.03 -28.67 9.40
CA GLY A 228 -7.00 -28.27 8.46
C GLY A 228 -5.84 -27.55 9.12
N ARG A 229 -4.90 -27.11 8.28
CA ARG A 229 -3.76 -26.29 8.69
C ARG A 229 -3.46 -25.23 7.63
N LEU A 230 -3.31 -24.00 8.07
CA LEU A 230 -2.67 -22.91 7.33
C LEU A 230 -1.14 -23.08 7.44
N SER A 231 -0.47 -23.18 6.30
CA SER A 231 0.98 -23.36 6.15
C SER A 231 1.54 -22.38 5.12
N SER A 232 2.86 -22.41 4.89
CA SER A 232 3.47 -21.79 3.70
C SER A 232 4.25 -22.81 2.89
N THR A 233 4.22 -22.68 1.57
CA THR A 233 5.02 -23.51 0.65
C THR A 233 6.52 -23.25 0.78
N ASP A 234 6.88 -22.09 1.29
CA ASP A 234 8.24 -21.57 1.25
C ASP A 234 8.99 -21.92 2.55
N GLY A 235 8.41 -22.83 3.36
CA GLY A 235 9.07 -23.39 4.54
C GLY A 235 9.18 -22.41 5.71
N LEU A 236 8.17 -21.56 5.93
CA LEU A 236 8.10 -20.68 7.11
C LEU A 236 8.48 -21.47 8.38
N PRO A 237 9.57 -21.08 9.07
CA PRO A 237 9.92 -21.65 10.36
C PRO A 237 8.71 -21.61 11.29
N ALA A 238 8.48 -22.68 12.06
CA ALA A 238 7.28 -22.78 12.91
C ALA A 238 7.17 -21.66 13.95
N ASN A 239 8.28 -21.02 14.31
CA ASN A 239 8.36 -19.85 15.18
C ASN A 239 8.04 -18.51 14.49
N LEU A 240 7.94 -18.51 13.16
CA LEU A 240 7.54 -17.36 12.35
C LEU A 240 6.08 -17.44 11.91
N PHE A 241 5.37 -18.53 12.22
CA PHE A 241 3.92 -18.45 12.31
C PHE A 241 3.62 -17.49 13.46
N PRO A 242 3.04 -16.32 13.18
CA PRO A 242 2.80 -15.34 14.22
C PRO A 242 1.93 -15.98 15.30
N THR A 243 2.27 -15.70 16.55
CA THR A 243 1.52 -16.20 17.73
C THR A 243 0.09 -15.68 17.79
N ASP A 244 -0.26 -14.75 16.89
CA ASP A 244 -1.58 -14.15 16.80
C ASP A 244 -2.55 -15.09 16.08
N ASP A 245 -3.75 -15.20 16.64
CA ASP A 245 -4.86 -15.94 16.05
C ASP A 245 -5.12 -15.46 14.61
N ARG A 246 -5.02 -16.38 13.64
CA ARG A 246 -5.41 -16.13 12.24
C ARG A 246 -6.82 -16.65 12.02
N TYR A 247 -7.62 -15.90 11.25
CA TYR A 247 -9.01 -16.24 11.00
C TYR A 247 -9.16 -16.98 9.67
N ILE A 248 -9.79 -18.14 9.70
CA ILE A 248 -10.19 -18.93 8.52
C ILE A 248 -11.71 -18.86 8.41
N LEU A 249 -12.21 -18.44 7.24
CA LEU A 249 -13.62 -18.52 6.91
C LEU A 249 -13.90 -19.90 6.33
N LEU A 250 -14.71 -20.69 7.02
CA LEU A 250 -15.23 -21.96 6.54
C LEU A 250 -16.59 -21.74 5.87
N GLU A 251 -16.77 -22.38 4.73
CA GLU A 251 -18.03 -22.45 3.99
C GLU A 251 -18.48 -23.91 3.92
N LEU A 252 -19.75 -24.16 4.24
CA LEU A 252 -20.44 -25.43 4.04
C LEU A 252 -21.60 -25.19 3.08
N THR A 253 -21.61 -25.92 1.96
CA THR A 253 -22.64 -25.84 0.93
C THR A 253 -23.35 -27.17 0.82
N ASN A 254 -24.67 -27.18 0.92
CA ASN A 254 -25.48 -28.36 0.59
C ASN A 254 -25.73 -28.40 -0.92
N ASP A 255 -25.09 -29.33 -1.62
CA ASP A 255 -25.06 -29.38 -3.09
C ASP A 255 -26.44 -29.63 -3.72
N GLY A 256 -27.40 -30.17 -2.94
CA GLY A 256 -28.76 -30.43 -3.41
C GLY A 256 -29.71 -29.24 -3.26
N THR A 257 -29.42 -28.31 -2.35
CA THR A 257 -30.30 -27.16 -2.03
C THR A 257 -29.64 -25.82 -2.30
N GLU A 258 -28.33 -25.79 -2.58
CA GLU A 258 -27.51 -24.59 -2.68
C GLU A 258 -27.52 -23.72 -1.42
N ASN A 259 -27.95 -24.28 -0.28
CA ASN A 259 -27.89 -23.58 1.00
C ASN A 259 -26.43 -23.50 1.46
N VAL A 260 -25.97 -22.28 1.73
CA VAL A 260 -24.59 -21.98 2.15
C VAL A 260 -24.57 -21.49 3.59
N THR A 261 -23.68 -22.06 4.40
CA THR A 261 -23.42 -21.65 5.79
C THR A 261 -21.97 -21.27 5.97
N TYR A 262 -21.73 -20.14 6.63
CA TYR A 262 -20.39 -19.62 6.91
C TYR A 262 -20.05 -19.74 8.39
N HIS A 263 -18.79 -20.02 8.70
CA HIS A 263 -18.27 -19.95 10.07
C HIS A 263 -16.84 -19.42 10.08
N LEU A 264 -16.55 -18.47 10.97
CA LEU A 264 -15.18 -17.98 11.20
C LEU A 264 -14.52 -18.80 12.31
N VAL A 265 -13.32 -19.32 12.07
CA VAL A 265 -12.54 -20.09 13.06
C VAL A 265 -11.16 -19.49 13.22
N THR A 266 -10.54 -19.66 14.39
CA THR A 266 -9.16 -19.26 14.63
C THR A 266 -8.21 -20.45 14.48
N THR A 267 -7.00 -20.19 13.97
CA THR A 267 -5.91 -21.16 13.97
C THR A 267 -5.20 -21.17 15.32
N ASP A 268 -4.67 -22.32 15.73
CA ASP A 268 -3.71 -22.38 16.83
C ASP A 268 -2.30 -21.89 16.42
N SER A 269 -1.37 -21.88 17.37
CA SER A 269 0.05 -21.50 17.14
C SER A 269 0.79 -22.33 16.08
N THR A 270 0.21 -23.45 15.64
CA THR A 270 0.77 -24.30 14.57
C THR A 270 0.04 -24.12 13.24
N GLY A 271 -0.87 -23.14 13.16
CA GLY A 271 -1.73 -22.90 12.01
C GLY A 271 -2.90 -23.88 11.88
N ALA A 272 -3.11 -24.79 12.84
CA ALA A 272 -4.18 -25.80 12.76
C ALA A 272 -5.54 -25.21 13.15
N PHE A 273 -6.61 -25.64 12.48
CA PHE A 273 -7.99 -25.23 12.78
C PHE A 273 -8.94 -26.43 12.69
N SER A 274 -10.06 -26.37 13.42
CA SER A 274 -11.14 -27.35 13.29
C SER A 274 -12.49 -26.77 13.72
N TYR A 275 -13.56 -27.23 13.07
CA TYR A 275 -14.94 -26.89 13.41
C TYR A 275 -15.92 -27.98 12.97
N SER A 276 -17.03 -28.12 13.71
CA SER A 276 -18.07 -29.12 13.45
C SER A 276 -19.41 -28.45 13.13
N PHE A 277 -19.92 -28.69 11.92
CA PHE A 277 -21.28 -28.36 11.54
C PHE A 277 -22.20 -29.51 11.95
N ALA A 278 -23.10 -29.28 12.91
CA ALA A 278 -23.97 -30.29 13.49
C ALA A 278 -25.45 -30.09 13.11
N ASN A 279 -26.26 -31.14 13.32
CA ASN A 279 -27.70 -31.17 13.00
C ASN A 279 -27.97 -30.97 11.50
N LEU A 280 -27.11 -31.53 10.65
CA LEU A 280 -27.27 -31.45 9.20
C LEU A 280 -28.35 -32.41 8.71
N GLU A 281 -29.12 -31.97 7.72
CA GLU A 281 -30.07 -32.83 7.01
C GLU A 281 -29.32 -33.81 6.10
N ASP A 282 -29.96 -34.93 5.77
CA ASP A 282 -29.43 -35.90 4.81
C ASP A 282 -29.17 -35.21 3.46
N GLY A 283 -27.96 -35.37 2.92
CA GLY A 283 -27.54 -34.69 1.71
C GLY A 283 -26.05 -34.81 1.42
N THR A 284 -25.65 -34.35 0.25
CA THR A 284 -24.23 -34.19 -0.11
C THR A 284 -23.82 -32.75 0.14
N TYR A 285 -22.67 -32.58 0.79
CA TYR A 285 -22.14 -31.31 1.20
C TYR A 285 -20.72 -31.11 0.70
N SER A 286 -20.44 -29.92 0.20
CA SER A 286 -19.10 -29.44 -0.11
C SER A 286 -18.62 -28.50 0.99
N THR A 287 -17.33 -28.55 1.32
CA THR A 287 -16.73 -27.60 2.27
C THR A 287 -15.52 -26.91 1.68
N SER A 288 -15.39 -25.63 2.00
CA SER A 288 -14.30 -24.75 1.56
C SER A 288 -13.74 -23.96 2.74
N ALA A 289 -12.46 -23.61 2.67
CA ALA A 289 -11.77 -22.77 3.64
C ALA A 289 -11.06 -21.62 2.92
N TYR A 290 -11.22 -20.42 3.45
CA TYR A 290 -10.65 -19.18 2.93
C TYR A 290 -9.82 -18.49 4.00
N TYR A 291 -8.60 -18.10 3.63
CA TYR A 291 -7.77 -17.19 4.38
C TYR A 291 -7.57 -15.92 3.57
N ALA A 292 -7.93 -14.78 4.14
CA ALA A 292 -7.83 -13.49 3.47
C ALA A 292 -6.38 -13.02 3.24
N GLY A 293 -5.41 -13.65 3.89
CA GLY A 293 -4.05 -13.18 3.95
C GLY A 293 -3.80 -12.35 5.21
N SER A 294 -2.54 -11.96 5.36
CA SER A 294 -2.05 -11.09 6.43
C SER A 294 -0.88 -10.29 5.91
N ASP A 295 -0.29 -9.55 6.82
CA ASP A 295 0.94 -8.83 6.63
C ASP A 295 2.17 -9.75 6.42
N VAL A 296 2.09 -11.06 6.69
CA VAL A 296 3.20 -12.02 6.54
C VAL A 296 2.91 -13.13 5.52
N LEU A 297 1.66 -13.59 5.45
CA LEU A 297 1.20 -14.68 4.59
C LEU A 297 0.20 -14.18 3.55
N SER A 298 0.33 -14.62 2.29
CA SER A 298 -0.68 -14.38 1.26
C SER A 298 -2.01 -15.04 1.58
N SER A 299 -3.06 -14.65 0.84
CA SER A 299 -4.34 -15.35 0.88
C SER A 299 -4.18 -16.81 0.45
N ALA A 300 -5.06 -17.66 0.95
CA ALA A 300 -5.04 -19.09 0.68
C ALA A 300 -6.46 -19.66 0.62
N PHE A 301 -6.63 -20.72 -0.15
CA PHE A 301 -7.90 -21.39 -0.37
C PHE A 301 -7.72 -22.91 -0.40
N ALA A 302 -8.68 -23.64 0.15
CA ALA A 302 -8.79 -25.08 -0.01
C ALA A 302 -10.27 -25.51 -0.06
N ALA A 303 -10.54 -26.57 -0.81
CA ALA A 303 -11.83 -27.25 -0.82
C ALA A 303 -11.63 -28.74 -0.55
N SER A 304 -12.54 -29.35 0.19
CA SER A 304 -12.57 -30.81 0.36
C SER A 304 -13.43 -31.44 -0.75
N PRO A 305 -13.21 -32.72 -1.08
CA PRO A 305 -14.19 -33.49 -1.82
C PRO A 305 -15.56 -33.45 -1.13
N PRO A 306 -16.67 -33.55 -1.88
CA PRO A 306 -18.01 -33.63 -1.30
C PRO A 306 -18.16 -34.84 -0.37
N VAL A 307 -18.92 -34.67 0.70
CA VAL A 307 -19.21 -35.72 1.69
C VAL A 307 -20.72 -35.87 1.87
N THR A 308 -21.19 -37.09 2.14
CA THR A 308 -22.63 -37.37 2.29
C THR A 308 -23.00 -37.58 3.76
N VAL A 309 -23.91 -36.75 4.25
CA VAL A 309 -24.64 -36.95 5.51
C VAL A 309 -25.91 -37.76 5.20
N GLY A 310 -26.25 -38.74 6.02
CA GLY A 310 -27.50 -39.51 5.83
C GLY A 310 -27.41 -40.75 4.94
N GLY A 311 -26.20 -41.25 4.66
CA GLY A 311 -26.02 -42.55 4.00
C GLY A 311 -26.16 -43.73 4.96
N PHE A 312 -26.86 -44.80 4.55
CA PHE A 312 -26.86 -46.05 5.29
C PHE A 312 -25.49 -46.72 5.19
N VAL A 313 -24.72 -46.75 6.28
CA VAL A 313 -23.46 -47.49 6.34
C VAL A 313 -23.78 -48.97 6.50
N ILE A 314 -23.62 -49.76 5.43
CA ILE A 314 -23.65 -51.22 5.54
C ILE A 314 -22.25 -51.64 6.02
N ASN A 315 -22.12 -51.90 7.32
CA ASN A 315 -20.92 -52.56 7.84
C ASN A 315 -20.99 -54.04 7.48
N PHE A 316 -20.01 -54.50 6.69
CA PHE A 316 -19.80 -55.93 6.46
C PHE A 316 -18.77 -56.43 7.47
N GLU A 317 -19.21 -57.18 8.47
CA GLU A 317 -18.29 -57.95 9.32
C GLU A 317 -18.08 -59.33 8.68
N LEU A 318 -16.82 -59.67 8.41
CA LEU A 318 -16.44 -61.01 7.99
C LEU A 318 -16.39 -61.91 9.22
N LEU A 319 -17.36 -62.80 9.36
CA LEU A 319 -17.37 -63.81 10.41
C LEU A 319 -16.76 -65.10 9.86
N GLU A 320 -15.53 -65.44 10.29
CA GLU A 320 -14.93 -66.74 10.02
C GLU A 320 -15.40 -67.75 11.07
N ILE A 321 -16.19 -68.74 10.64
CA ILE A 321 -16.53 -69.91 11.46
C ILE A 321 -16.04 -71.15 10.73
N GLY A 322 -14.98 -71.78 11.24
CA GLY A 322 -14.52 -73.09 10.78
C GLY A 322 -13.97 -73.14 9.35
N GLY A 323 -13.33 -72.07 8.86
CA GLY A 323 -12.76 -72.00 7.51
C GLY A 323 -13.76 -71.68 6.41
N LEU A 324 -15.01 -71.35 6.75
CA LEU A 324 -16.01 -70.81 5.83
C LEU A 324 -16.16 -69.30 6.08
N VAL A 325 -15.91 -68.50 5.05
CA VAL A 325 -16.16 -67.04 5.08
C VAL A 325 -17.64 -66.82 4.78
N LEU A 326 -18.44 -66.50 5.80
CA LEU A 326 -19.85 -66.15 5.62
C LEU A 326 -19.98 -64.63 5.59
N LEU A 327 -20.53 -64.08 4.49
CA LEU A 327 -20.86 -62.67 4.41
C LEU A 327 -22.14 -62.43 5.23
N LEU A 328 -21.99 -62.01 6.49
CA LEU A 328 -23.13 -61.70 7.33
C LEU A 328 -23.48 -60.21 7.15
N ILE A 329 -24.59 -59.93 6.48
CA ILE A 329 -25.14 -58.57 6.40
C ILE A 329 -25.89 -58.31 7.71
N ILE A 330 -25.20 -57.78 8.72
CA ILE A 330 -25.88 -57.23 9.91
C ILE A 330 -26.37 -55.82 9.55
N GLY A 331 -27.54 -55.76 8.91
CA GLY A 331 -28.23 -54.48 8.69
C GLY A 331 -28.83 -53.97 9.99
N VAL A 332 -28.18 -53.02 10.67
CA VAL A 332 -28.82 -52.24 11.73
C VAL A 332 -29.72 -51.20 11.06
N ILE A 333 -31.00 -51.55 10.85
CA ILE A 333 -32.00 -50.59 10.36
C ILE A 333 -32.34 -49.65 11.53
N ILE A 334 -31.67 -48.50 11.60
CA ILE A 334 -32.10 -47.41 12.49
C ILE A 334 -33.27 -46.70 11.81
N ILE A 335 -34.49 -47.13 12.11
CA ILE A 335 -35.70 -46.38 11.73
C ILE A 335 -35.80 -45.18 12.68
N ARG A 336 -35.30 -44.01 12.27
CA ARG A 336 -35.65 -42.74 12.92
C ARG A 336 -37.13 -42.47 12.60
N ARG A 337 -38.00 -42.56 13.60
CA ARG A 337 -39.40 -42.07 13.49
C ARG A 337 -39.35 -40.57 13.24
N ARG A 338 -40.02 -40.14 12.16
CA ARG A 338 -40.45 -38.74 11.97
C ARG A 338 -41.30 -38.29 13.15
#